data_AF-A0A9E3P3K0-F1
#
_entry.id   AF-A0A9E3P3K0-F1
#
_cell.length_a   1.000
_cell.length_b   1.000
_cell.length_c   1.000
_cell.angle_alpha   90.00
_cell.angle_beta   90.00
_cell.angle_gamma   90.00
#
_symmetry.space_group_name_H-M   'P 1'
#
loop_
_entity.id
_entity.type
_entity.pdbx_description
1 polymer ?
#
loop_
_entity_poly.entity_id
_entity_poly.type
_entity_poly.pdbx_seq_one_letter_code
_entity_poly.pdbx_strand_id
1 'polypeptide(L)'
;MSTKEDLEKAQDESAGDAEEAEAAEPRDEEPSASEEKREKAEVRDEPEARAKSEGEKEAEESAAADEIAAQESAPMQFGYMRFVYGAYMAGAMLVAFLVAKLGHLAWYRLGQWKPEFGEPQDEIVYTVAGVAGALTSFYYWRKPEARQYATEVAEELSKVTWPSRKEVTNSTTVVIFYTLFATVFFALMDQFWKYITDHIYSF
;
A
#
# COMPACT_ATOMS: atom_id res chain seq x y z
N MET A 1 -32.40 -16.70 -22.46
CA MET A 1 -32.65 -16.33 -23.87
C MET A 1 -34.08 -16.74 -24.18
N SER A 2 -35.02 -15.79 -24.15
CA SER A 2 -36.41 -15.84 -24.66
C SER A 2 -36.95 -14.41 -24.51
N THR A 3 -36.78 -13.53 -25.51
CA THR A 3 -37.74 -13.12 -26.56
C THR A 3 -39.03 -12.48 -26.07
N LYS A 4 -38.97 -11.14 -25.90
CA LYS A 4 -39.83 -10.02 -26.36
C LYS A 4 -41.36 -10.18 -26.61
N GLU A 5 -41.96 -11.36 -26.47
CA GLU A 5 -43.39 -11.59 -26.73
C GLU A 5 -44.26 -11.49 -25.47
N ASP A 6 -43.66 -11.46 -24.28
CA ASP A 6 -44.39 -11.43 -23.00
C ASP A 6 -44.72 -10.01 -22.50
N LEU A 7 -44.10 -8.95 -23.06
CA LEU A 7 -44.33 -7.58 -22.60
C LEU A 7 -45.47 -6.86 -23.36
N GLU A 8 -45.86 -7.34 -24.54
CA GLU A 8 -46.89 -6.71 -25.38
C GLU A 8 -48.31 -7.15 -24.98
N LYS A 9 -48.43 -8.23 -24.20
CA LYS A 9 -49.71 -8.82 -23.77
C LYS A 9 -50.35 -8.13 -22.57
N ALA A 10 -49.67 -7.16 -21.94
CA ALA A 10 -50.22 -6.41 -20.80
C ALA A 10 -50.78 -5.03 -21.18
N GLN A 11 -50.73 -4.64 -22.47
CA GLN A 11 -51.17 -3.32 -22.93
C GLN A 11 -52.52 -3.31 -23.66
N ASP A 12 -53.23 -4.44 -23.73
CA ASP A 12 -54.47 -4.55 -24.53
C ASP A 12 -55.68 -5.14 -23.78
N GLU A 13 -55.73 -4.97 -22.45
CA GLU A 13 -56.97 -5.16 -21.69
C GLU A 13 -57.51 -3.80 -21.20
N SER A 14 -58.23 -3.14 -22.13
CA SER A 14 -59.58 -2.60 -21.88
C SER A 14 -59.72 -1.59 -20.72
N ALA A 15 -59.57 -0.28 -20.89
CA ALA A 15 -60.44 0.62 -21.66
C ALA A 15 -61.95 0.31 -21.56
N GLY A 16 -62.65 0.96 -20.63
CA GLY A 16 -64.12 1.16 -20.65
C GLY A 16 -64.81 0.86 -19.31
N ASP A 17 -65.22 1.89 -18.57
CA ASP A 17 -66.64 2.25 -18.40
C ASP A 17 -66.83 3.48 -17.48
N ALA A 18 -67.92 4.19 -17.74
CA ALA A 18 -68.30 5.54 -17.29
C ALA A 18 -68.84 5.58 -15.84
N GLU A 19 -68.59 6.66 -15.09
CA GLU A 19 -69.58 7.71 -14.71
C GLU A 19 -70.51 7.35 -13.53
N GLU A 20 -70.31 8.01 -12.37
CA GLU A 20 -71.38 8.73 -11.64
C GLU A 20 -70.77 9.67 -10.57
N ALA A 21 -71.39 10.85 -10.41
CA ALA A 21 -70.93 12.00 -9.63
C ALA A 21 -71.91 12.33 -8.49
N GLU A 22 -71.41 13.02 -7.44
CA GLU A 22 -72.07 13.97 -6.50
C GLU A 22 -71.42 13.84 -5.10
N ALA A 23 -71.24 14.84 -4.25
CA ALA A 23 -71.28 16.30 -4.25
C ALA A 23 -70.88 16.72 -2.81
N ALA A 24 -70.15 17.83 -2.64
CA ALA A 24 -70.26 18.79 -1.50
C ALA A 24 -68.99 19.66 -1.40
N GLU A 25 -69.09 20.85 -1.98
CA GLU A 25 -68.22 22.02 -1.85
C GLU A 25 -68.42 22.74 -0.49
N PRO A 26 -67.64 23.78 -0.05
CA PRO A 26 -67.20 24.92 -0.90
C PRO A 26 -65.87 25.63 -0.57
N ARG A 27 -65.44 26.49 -1.51
CA ARG A 27 -64.70 27.76 -1.30
C ARG A 27 -65.63 28.88 -1.83
N ASP A 28 -65.62 30.13 -1.37
CA ASP A 28 -64.56 31.13 -1.54
C ASP A 28 -64.90 32.44 -0.75
N GLU A 29 -63.86 33.26 -0.57
CA GLU A 29 -63.82 34.73 -0.47
C GLU A 29 -64.07 35.50 0.87
N GLU A 30 -63.06 36.32 1.22
CA GLU A 30 -62.92 37.34 2.29
C GLU A 30 -63.89 38.56 2.16
N PRO A 31 -63.84 39.66 2.97
CA PRO A 31 -63.04 40.01 4.16
C PRO A 31 -63.84 40.62 5.34
N SER A 32 -63.25 40.72 6.55
CA SER A 32 -63.50 41.90 7.41
C SER A 32 -62.45 42.08 8.50
N ALA A 33 -61.76 43.20 8.37
CA ALA A 33 -60.93 43.93 9.30
C ALA A 33 -61.15 43.72 10.81
N SER A 34 -60.02 43.70 11.53
CA SER A 34 -59.73 44.48 12.75
C SER A 34 -59.59 43.80 14.13
N GLU A 35 -59.49 42.47 14.21
CA GLU A 35 -59.16 41.80 15.50
C GLU A 35 -57.81 41.05 15.53
N GLU A 36 -57.08 40.98 14.42
CA GLU A 36 -55.86 40.16 14.29
C GLU A 36 -54.58 40.78 14.88
N LYS A 37 -54.68 41.56 15.96
CA LYS A 37 -53.52 42.26 16.56
C LYS A 37 -53.17 41.86 17.99
N ARG A 38 -53.79 40.83 18.60
CA ARG A 38 -53.52 40.57 20.04
C ARG A 38 -53.22 39.16 20.51
N GLU A 39 -53.22 38.12 19.68
CA GLU A 39 -53.07 36.76 20.25
C GLU A 39 -52.11 35.78 19.53
N LYS A 40 -51.38 36.20 18.49
CA LYS A 40 -50.52 35.27 17.71
C LYS A 40 -49.03 35.58 17.77
N ALA A 41 -48.56 36.16 18.88
CA ALA A 41 -47.19 36.65 19.02
C ALA A 41 -46.17 35.65 19.59
N GLU A 42 -46.50 34.37 19.88
CA GLU A 42 -45.58 33.56 20.71
C GLU A 42 -45.32 32.10 20.30
N VAL A 43 -45.71 31.63 19.10
CA VAL A 43 -45.37 30.25 18.71
C VAL A 43 -45.15 30.13 17.20
N ARG A 44 -43.96 30.50 16.66
CA ARG A 44 -43.61 30.05 15.29
C ARG A 44 -42.15 30.05 14.78
N ASP A 45 -41.09 30.30 15.55
CA ASP A 45 -39.75 30.51 14.92
C ASP A 45 -38.59 29.58 15.35
N GLU A 46 -38.83 28.54 16.15
CA GLU A 46 -37.70 27.71 16.65
C GLU A 46 -37.32 26.43 15.85
N PRO A 47 -38.20 25.72 15.11
CA PRO A 47 -37.81 24.43 14.52
C PRO A 47 -37.04 24.53 13.19
N GLU A 48 -37.28 25.57 12.37
CA GLU A 48 -36.64 25.69 11.04
C GLU A 48 -35.19 26.20 11.10
N ALA A 49 -34.86 27.05 12.08
CA ALA A 49 -33.50 27.57 12.26
C ALA A 49 -32.53 26.48 12.75
N ARG A 50 -33.02 25.55 13.58
CA ARG A 50 -32.22 24.42 14.08
C ARG A 50 -31.90 23.42 12.98
N ALA A 51 -32.89 23.05 12.16
CA ALA A 51 -32.74 22.10 11.06
C ALA A 51 -31.76 22.60 9.96
N LYS A 52 -31.75 23.92 9.67
CA LYS A 52 -30.74 24.50 8.77
C LYS A 52 -29.35 24.50 9.38
N SER A 53 -29.22 24.84 10.65
CA SER A 53 -27.92 24.82 11.35
C SER A 53 -27.34 23.41 11.53
N GLU A 54 -28.20 22.41 11.65
CA GLU A 54 -27.83 21.00 11.74
C GLU A 54 -27.46 20.46 10.36
N GLY A 55 -28.22 20.77 9.31
CA GLY A 55 -27.89 20.39 7.93
C GLY A 55 -26.66 21.07 7.34
N GLU A 56 -26.41 22.35 7.67
CA GLU A 56 -25.15 23.03 7.29
C GLU A 56 -23.96 22.47 8.06
N LYS A 57 -24.11 22.16 9.35
CA LYS A 57 -23.04 21.51 10.13
C LYS A 57 -22.77 20.08 9.67
N GLU A 58 -23.79 19.30 9.34
CA GLU A 58 -23.63 17.94 8.79
C GLU A 58 -23.00 17.97 7.40
N ALA A 59 -23.35 18.95 6.56
CA ALA A 59 -22.73 19.12 5.24
C ALA A 59 -21.27 19.59 5.36
N GLU A 60 -20.98 20.51 6.28
CA GLU A 60 -19.63 21.04 6.52
C GLU A 60 -18.74 20.00 7.24
N GLU A 61 -19.30 19.18 8.13
CA GLU A 61 -18.62 18.04 8.78
C GLU A 61 -18.42 16.88 7.80
N SER A 62 -19.36 16.62 6.88
CA SER A 62 -19.19 15.63 5.80
C SER A 62 -18.18 16.09 4.74
N ALA A 63 -18.15 17.38 4.41
CA ALA A 63 -17.20 17.95 3.46
C ALA A 63 -15.80 18.05 4.08
N ALA A 64 -15.69 18.39 5.36
CA ALA A 64 -14.44 18.33 6.11
C ALA A 64 -14.00 16.88 6.32
N ALA A 65 -14.91 15.92 6.52
CA ALA A 65 -14.57 14.50 6.61
C ALA A 65 -14.14 13.92 5.25
N ASP A 66 -14.76 14.33 4.14
CA ASP A 66 -14.34 13.95 2.78
C ASP A 66 -13.02 14.63 2.39
N GLU A 67 -12.78 15.88 2.78
CA GLU A 67 -11.48 16.54 2.60
C GLU A 67 -10.39 15.93 3.48
N ILE A 68 -10.68 15.58 4.74
CA ILE A 68 -9.74 14.90 5.64
C ILE A 68 -9.50 13.46 5.17
N ALA A 69 -10.51 12.74 4.68
CA ALA A 69 -10.36 11.41 4.09
C ALA A 69 -9.62 11.44 2.75
N ALA A 70 -9.83 12.48 1.93
CA ALA A 70 -9.05 12.73 0.71
C ALA A 70 -7.60 13.13 1.05
N GLN A 71 -7.38 13.87 2.13
CA GLN A 71 -6.06 14.29 2.58
C GLN A 71 -5.27 13.16 3.27
N GLU A 72 -5.96 12.23 3.94
CA GLU A 72 -5.38 11.01 4.54
C GLU A 72 -5.08 9.94 3.46
N SER A 73 -5.82 9.93 2.35
CA SER A 73 -5.58 9.05 1.21
C SER A 73 -4.60 9.60 0.16
N ALA A 74 -4.21 10.88 0.25
CA ALA A 74 -3.35 11.56 -0.74
C ALA A 74 -1.81 11.55 -0.51
N PRO A 75 -1.20 10.78 0.41
CA PRO A 75 0.24 10.52 0.33
C PRO A 75 0.62 9.03 0.42
N MET A 76 -0.22 8.11 -0.08
CA MET A 76 0.16 6.69 -0.33
C MET A 76 0.24 6.35 -1.83
N GLN A 77 0.40 7.36 -2.68
CA GLN A 77 0.32 7.18 -4.13
C GLN A 77 1.52 6.42 -4.74
N PHE A 78 2.67 6.35 -4.06
CA PHE A 78 3.89 5.71 -4.57
C PHE A 78 4.14 4.30 -4.01
N GLY A 79 3.08 3.52 -3.76
CA GLY A 79 3.08 2.16 -3.20
C GLY A 79 4.40 1.37 -3.30
N TYR A 80 4.53 0.50 -4.30
CA TYR A 80 5.77 -0.26 -4.56
C TYR A 80 6.74 0.44 -5.53
N MET A 81 6.28 1.48 -6.24
CA MET A 81 7.08 2.27 -7.18
C MET A 81 8.29 2.94 -6.52
N ARG A 82 8.18 3.30 -5.22
CA ARG A 82 9.33 3.80 -4.43
C ARG A 82 10.50 2.82 -4.39
N PHE A 83 10.22 1.51 -4.36
CA PHE A 83 11.25 0.47 -4.35
C PHE A 83 11.90 0.29 -5.71
N VAL A 84 11.16 0.53 -6.81
CA VAL A 84 11.70 0.52 -8.17
C VAL A 84 12.74 1.63 -8.33
N TYR A 85 12.41 2.86 -7.94
CA TYR A 85 13.37 3.97 -7.97
C TYR A 85 14.57 3.73 -7.04
N GLY A 86 14.30 3.21 -5.83
CA GLY A 86 15.36 2.78 -4.91
C GLY A 86 16.29 1.73 -5.51
N ALA A 87 15.75 0.77 -6.26
CA ALA A 87 16.53 -0.27 -6.93
C ALA A 87 17.43 0.30 -8.04
N TYR A 88 16.96 1.27 -8.83
CA TYR A 88 17.80 1.95 -9.83
C TYR A 88 18.93 2.77 -9.20
N MET A 89 18.67 3.42 -8.06
CA MET A 89 19.68 4.16 -7.31
C MET A 89 20.71 3.23 -6.67
N ALA A 90 20.27 2.15 -6.02
CA ALA A 90 21.13 1.12 -5.46
C ALA A 90 21.96 0.44 -6.56
N GLY A 91 21.35 0.15 -7.71
CA GLY A 91 22.03 -0.37 -8.88
C GLY A 91 23.10 0.58 -9.41
N ALA A 92 22.81 1.89 -9.48
CA ALA A 92 23.80 2.90 -9.87
C ALA A 92 25.00 2.93 -8.92
N MET A 93 24.73 2.90 -7.61
CA MET A 93 25.77 2.87 -6.57
C MET A 93 26.61 1.59 -6.64
N LEU A 94 25.98 0.45 -6.87
CA LEU A 94 26.66 -0.84 -7.04
C LEU A 94 27.57 -0.81 -8.27
N VAL A 95 27.06 -0.34 -9.42
CA VAL A 95 27.87 -0.21 -10.65
C VAL A 95 29.04 0.73 -10.43
N ALA A 96 28.82 1.89 -9.81
CA ALA A 96 29.90 2.81 -9.47
C ALA A 96 30.94 2.15 -8.54
N PHE A 97 30.50 1.44 -7.50
CA PHE A 97 31.39 0.72 -6.59
C PHE A 97 32.23 -0.34 -7.31
N LEU A 98 31.60 -1.13 -8.20
CA LEU A 98 32.31 -2.14 -8.99
C LEU A 98 33.31 -1.51 -9.97
N VAL A 99 32.92 -0.44 -10.68
CA VAL A 99 33.82 0.27 -11.60
C VAL A 99 35.00 0.87 -10.83
N ALA A 100 34.78 1.45 -9.66
CA ALA A 100 35.87 1.96 -8.82
C ALA A 100 36.82 0.84 -8.38
N LYS A 101 36.28 -0.28 -7.85
CA LYS A 101 37.10 -1.41 -7.42
C LYS A 101 37.87 -2.06 -8.55
N LEU A 102 37.24 -2.26 -9.71
CA LEU A 102 37.91 -2.78 -10.90
C LEU A 102 38.93 -1.78 -11.44
N GLY A 103 38.65 -0.48 -11.36
CA GLY A 103 39.57 0.58 -11.72
C GLY A 103 40.84 0.55 -10.88
N HIS A 104 40.71 0.50 -9.54
CA HIS A 104 41.87 0.35 -8.65
C HIS A 104 42.62 -0.97 -8.90
N LEU A 105 41.90 -2.08 -9.09
CA LEU A 105 42.52 -3.36 -9.37
C LEU A 105 43.31 -3.34 -10.68
N ALA A 106 42.71 -2.81 -11.75
CA ALA A 106 43.35 -2.67 -13.05
C ALA A 106 44.57 -1.75 -12.97
N TRP A 107 44.48 -0.62 -12.26
CA TRP A 107 45.58 0.31 -12.08
C TRP A 107 46.74 -0.31 -11.28
N TYR A 108 46.43 -1.00 -10.18
CA TYR A 108 47.43 -1.72 -9.40
C TYR A 108 48.10 -2.80 -10.24
N ARG A 109 47.32 -3.60 -10.98
CA ARG A 109 47.85 -4.63 -11.89
C ARG A 109 48.73 -4.04 -12.98
N LEU A 110 48.35 -2.89 -13.53
CA LEU A 110 49.10 -2.21 -14.59
C LEU A 110 50.37 -1.55 -14.07
N GLY A 111 50.33 -0.95 -12.88
CA GLY A 111 51.50 -0.36 -12.22
C GLY A 111 52.57 -1.39 -11.85
N GLN A 112 52.16 -2.62 -11.52
CA GLN A 112 53.09 -3.74 -11.34
C GLN A 112 53.79 -4.17 -12.64
N TRP A 113 53.15 -3.97 -13.80
CA TRP A 113 53.70 -4.33 -15.11
C TRP A 113 54.49 -3.18 -15.77
N LYS A 114 54.09 -1.93 -15.56
CA LYS A 114 54.79 -0.73 -16.03
C LYS A 114 54.82 0.33 -14.93
N PRO A 115 55.96 0.50 -14.23
CA PRO A 115 56.09 1.41 -13.07
C PRO A 115 55.89 2.90 -13.36
N GLU A 116 55.86 3.31 -14.63
CA GLU A 116 55.74 4.73 -15.02
C GLU A 116 54.33 5.31 -14.87
N PHE A 117 53.31 4.47 -14.65
CA PHE A 117 51.93 4.92 -14.45
C PHE A 117 51.67 5.55 -13.07
N GLY A 118 52.66 5.56 -12.17
CA GLY A 118 52.56 6.21 -10.86
C GLY A 118 51.50 5.58 -9.94
N GLU A 119 51.20 6.28 -8.84
CA GLU A 119 50.15 5.87 -7.90
C GLU A 119 48.75 6.07 -8.50
N PRO A 120 47.75 5.25 -8.10
CA PRO A 120 46.38 5.43 -8.56
C PRO A 120 45.85 6.82 -8.20
N GLN A 121 45.38 7.57 -9.20
CA GLN A 121 44.71 8.84 -8.96
C GLN A 121 43.26 8.58 -8.54
N ASP A 122 43.06 8.42 -7.23
CA ASP A 122 41.76 8.13 -6.61
C ASP A 122 40.65 9.09 -7.07
N GLU A 123 40.97 10.37 -7.27
CA GLU A 123 40.03 11.38 -7.75
C GLU A 123 39.45 11.03 -9.14
N ILE A 124 40.28 10.56 -10.07
CA ILE A 124 39.83 10.20 -11.43
C ILE A 124 39.01 8.91 -11.38
N VAL A 125 39.45 7.92 -10.59
CA VAL A 125 38.77 6.62 -10.51
C VAL A 125 37.36 6.78 -9.94
N TYR A 126 37.19 7.52 -8.85
CA TYR A 126 35.87 7.72 -8.23
C TYR A 126 34.94 8.59 -9.08
N THR A 127 35.46 9.63 -9.73
CA THR A 127 34.64 10.50 -10.61
C THR A 127 34.15 9.74 -11.84
N VAL A 128 35.04 9.02 -12.53
CA VAL A 128 34.68 8.17 -13.67
C VAL A 128 33.70 7.08 -13.26
N ALA A 129 33.92 6.44 -12.10
CA ALA A 129 33.02 5.42 -11.58
C ALA A 129 31.62 5.97 -11.27
N GLY A 130 31.52 7.15 -10.65
CA GLY A 130 30.25 7.81 -10.37
C GLY A 130 29.48 8.15 -11.65
N VAL A 131 30.16 8.72 -12.65
CA VAL A 131 29.57 9.03 -13.96
C VAL A 131 29.13 7.75 -14.67
N ALA A 132 29.95 6.71 -14.68
CA ALA A 132 29.62 5.42 -15.28
C ALA A 132 28.37 4.79 -14.62
N GLY A 133 28.27 4.84 -13.28
CA GLY A 133 27.10 4.38 -12.54
C GLY A 133 25.83 5.16 -12.89
N ALA A 134 25.91 6.49 -12.92
CA ALA A 134 24.78 7.35 -13.30
C ALA A 134 24.33 7.13 -14.75
N LEU A 135 25.26 7.06 -15.70
CA LEU A 135 24.97 6.78 -17.10
C LEU A 135 24.33 5.41 -17.29
N THR A 136 24.82 4.39 -16.60
CA THR A 136 24.27 3.04 -16.65
C THR A 136 22.83 3.02 -16.13
N SER A 137 22.58 3.65 -14.98
CA SER A 137 21.24 3.74 -14.41
C SER A 137 20.27 4.49 -15.33
N PHE A 138 20.71 5.62 -15.89
CA PHE A 138 19.94 6.39 -16.85
C PHE A 138 19.64 5.63 -18.14
N TYR A 139 20.61 4.87 -18.64
CA TYR A 139 20.44 4.00 -19.82
C TYR A 139 19.37 2.94 -19.58
N TYR A 140 19.40 2.25 -18.44
CA TYR A 140 18.39 1.24 -18.12
C TYR A 140 17.02 1.84 -17.80
N TRP A 141 16.95 3.03 -17.20
CA TRP A 141 15.69 3.75 -17.01
C TRP A 141 15.01 4.10 -18.34
N ARG A 142 15.79 4.47 -19.36
CA ARG A 142 15.25 4.81 -20.68
C ARG A 142 14.58 3.62 -21.38
N LYS A 143 14.98 2.39 -21.05
CA LYS A 143 14.39 1.19 -21.66
C LYS A 143 13.03 0.85 -21.00
N PRO A 144 11.93 0.78 -21.78
CA PRO A 144 10.61 0.45 -21.23
C PRO A 144 10.57 -0.99 -20.68
N GLU A 145 11.19 -1.95 -21.37
CA GLU A 145 11.27 -3.36 -20.93
C GLU A 145 11.90 -3.50 -19.53
N ALA A 146 13.00 -2.79 -19.28
CA ALA A 146 13.68 -2.83 -17.99
C ALA A 146 12.83 -2.24 -16.86
N ARG A 147 12.09 -1.16 -17.15
CA ARG A 147 11.18 -0.53 -16.18
C ARG A 147 9.99 -1.42 -15.87
N GLN A 148 9.41 -2.04 -16.89
CA GLN A 148 8.31 -2.98 -16.71
C GLN A 148 8.74 -4.16 -15.85
N TYR A 149 9.87 -4.79 -16.17
CA TYR A 149 10.40 -5.90 -15.38
C TYR A 149 10.64 -5.52 -13.91
N ALA A 150 11.27 -4.37 -13.66
CA ALA A 150 11.51 -3.91 -12.29
C ALA A 150 10.20 -3.64 -11.52
N THR A 151 9.16 -3.17 -12.22
CA THR A 151 7.84 -2.89 -11.66
C THR A 151 7.11 -4.20 -11.34
N GLU A 152 7.14 -5.18 -12.22
CA GLU A 152 6.58 -6.53 -12.00
C GLU A 152 7.24 -7.24 -10.82
N VAL A 153 8.58 -7.21 -10.74
CA VAL A 153 9.31 -7.79 -9.58
C VAL A 153 8.93 -7.09 -8.28
N ALA A 154 8.82 -5.76 -8.28
CA ALA A 154 8.40 -5.02 -7.09
C ALA A 154 6.95 -5.33 -6.69
N GLU A 155 6.06 -5.55 -7.65
CA GLU A 155 4.69 -5.99 -7.41
C GLU A 155 4.66 -7.39 -6.78
N GLU A 156 5.41 -8.35 -7.34
CA GLU A 156 5.49 -9.71 -6.79
C GLU A 156 6.12 -9.74 -5.40
N LEU A 157 7.16 -8.93 -5.16
CA LEU A 157 7.76 -8.80 -3.82
C LEU A 157 6.81 -8.17 -2.80
N SER A 158 5.87 -7.33 -3.23
CA SER A 158 4.87 -6.75 -2.33
C SER A 158 3.84 -7.77 -1.84
N LYS A 159 3.68 -8.89 -2.57
CA LYS A 159 2.81 -10.03 -2.19
C LYS A 159 3.47 -10.95 -1.16
N VAL A 160 4.79 -10.86 -0.97
CA VAL A 160 5.54 -11.67 0.00
C VAL A 160 5.31 -11.16 1.42
N THR A 161 4.68 -11.98 2.24
CA THR A 161 4.55 -11.75 3.67
C THR A 161 5.88 -12.04 4.37
N TRP A 162 6.58 -10.99 4.78
CA TRP A 162 7.79 -11.12 5.59
C TRP A 162 7.44 -11.41 7.05
N PRO A 163 8.13 -12.37 7.69
CA PRO A 163 7.83 -12.75 9.06
C PRO A 163 8.09 -11.58 10.02
N SER A 164 7.24 -11.44 11.02
CA SER A 164 7.43 -10.40 12.03
C SER A 164 8.69 -10.70 12.87
N ARG A 165 9.33 -9.67 13.45
CA ARG A 165 10.51 -9.86 14.32
C ARG A 165 10.24 -10.88 15.44
N LYS A 166 9.01 -10.90 15.96
CA LYS A 166 8.58 -11.84 16.99
C LYS A 166 8.53 -13.28 16.48
N GLU A 167 8.02 -13.52 15.28
CA GLU A 167 8.03 -14.83 14.64
C GLU A 167 9.45 -15.32 14.41
N VAL A 168 10.32 -14.47 13.84
CA VAL A 168 11.73 -14.82 13.61
C VAL A 168 12.41 -15.20 14.93
N THR A 169 12.26 -14.39 15.98
CA THR A 169 12.84 -14.69 17.28
C THR A 169 12.26 -15.99 17.85
N ASN A 170 10.95 -16.20 17.78
CA ASN A 170 10.33 -17.43 18.29
C ASN A 170 10.84 -18.67 17.55
N SER A 171 10.91 -18.63 16.22
CA SER A 171 11.45 -19.72 15.40
C SER A 171 12.92 -19.99 15.71
N THR A 172 13.76 -18.97 15.80
CA THR A 172 15.18 -19.14 16.16
C THR A 172 15.35 -19.67 17.59
N THR A 173 14.54 -19.21 18.54
CA THR A 173 14.56 -19.69 19.93
C THR A 173 14.30 -21.20 20.00
N VAL A 174 13.30 -21.71 19.28
CA VAL A 174 13.03 -23.15 19.21
C VAL A 174 14.23 -23.92 18.65
N VAL A 175 14.85 -23.42 17.58
CA VAL A 175 16.04 -24.06 16.98
C VAL A 175 17.21 -24.09 17.98
N ILE A 176 17.46 -23.00 18.70
CA ILE A 176 18.50 -22.95 19.74
C ILE A 176 18.23 -23.97 20.84
N PHE A 177 16.98 -24.08 21.31
CA PHE A 177 16.63 -25.07 22.32
C PHE A 177 16.82 -26.51 21.84
N TYR A 178 16.39 -26.84 20.61
CA TYR A 178 16.56 -28.18 20.06
C TYR A 178 18.01 -28.53 19.80
N THR A 179 18.81 -27.59 19.28
CA THR A 179 20.25 -27.80 19.07
C THR A 179 20.96 -28.04 20.40
N LEU A 180 20.67 -27.24 21.44
CA LEU A 180 21.23 -27.44 22.78
C LEU A 180 20.81 -28.79 23.37
N PHE A 181 19.54 -29.15 23.26
CA PHE A 181 19.03 -30.44 23.73
C PHE A 181 19.71 -31.60 23.00
N ALA A 182 19.85 -31.53 21.67
CA ALA A 182 20.52 -32.55 20.87
C ALA A 182 22.01 -32.67 21.26
N THR A 183 22.70 -31.55 21.49
CA THR A 183 24.09 -31.56 21.96
C THR A 183 24.22 -32.27 23.31
N VAL A 184 23.34 -31.97 24.27
CA VAL A 184 23.34 -32.64 25.57
C VAL A 184 23.01 -34.12 25.43
N PHE A 185 21.99 -34.47 24.65
CA PHE A 185 21.61 -35.85 24.40
C PHE A 185 22.76 -36.68 23.81
N PHE A 186 23.44 -36.16 22.77
CA PHE A 186 24.59 -36.85 22.19
C PHE A 186 25.76 -36.96 23.16
N ALA A 187 26.06 -35.91 23.92
CA ALA A 187 27.10 -35.98 24.95
C ALA A 187 26.82 -37.07 26.01
N LEU A 188 25.56 -37.22 26.42
CA LEU A 188 25.15 -38.30 27.33
C LEU A 188 25.24 -39.67 26.67
N MET A 189 24.88 -39.77 25.39
CA MET A 189 24.99 -41.02 24.63
C MET A 189 26.45 -41.46 24.48
N ASP A 190 27.36 -40.52 24.19
CA ASP A 190 28.80 -40.79 24.12
C ASP A 190 29.35 -41.28 25.47
N GLN A 191 28.93 -40.63 26.57
CA GLN A 191 29.28 -41.05 27.94
C GLN A 191 28.73 -42.45 28.27
N PHE A 192 27.50 -42.73 27.85
CA PHE A 192 26.84 -44.02 28.05
C PHE A 192 27.57 -45.14 27.30
N TRP A 193 27.93 -44.93 26.03
CA TRP A 193 28.72 -45.89 25.27
C TRP A 193 30.10 -46.10 25.87
N LYS A 194 30.78 -45.03 26.28
CA LYS A 194 32.06 -45.14 27.01
C LYS A 194 31.92 -46.03 28.25
N TYR A 195 30.90 -45.81 29.08
CA TYR A 195 30.66 -46.62 30.27
C TYR A 195 30.43 -48.10 29.95
N ILE A 196 29.62 -48.40 28.95
CA ILE A 196 29.37 -49.79 28.52
C ILE A 196 30.65 -50.44 28.01
N THR A 197 31.38 -49.75 27.14
CA THR A 197 32.60 -50.24 26.52
C THR A 197 33.69 -50.48 27.55
N ASP A 198 33.89 -49.55 28.48
CA ASP A 198 34.84 -49.71 29.59
C ASP A 198 34.46 -50.91 30.46
N HIS A 199 33.17 -51.12 30.74
CA HIS A 199 32.72 -52.27 31.52
C HIS A 199 32.94 -53.61 30.81
N ILE A 200 32.76 -53.68 29.49
CA ILE A 200 32.97 -54.90 28.69
C ILE A 200 34.44 -55.27 28.55
N TYR A 201 35.32 -54.29 28.30
CA TYR A 201 36.75 -54.54 28.08
C TYR A 201 37.58 -54.56 29.37
N SER A 202 36.98 -54.18 30.50
CA SER A 202 37.59 -54.28 31.84
C SER A 202 37.42 -55.65 32.50
N PHE A 203 36.66 -56.57 31.89
CA PHE A 203 36.58 -57.99 32.26
C PHE A 203 37.69 -58.79 31.56
#